data_AF-A0A6P2FX13-F1
#
_entry.id   AF-A0A6P2FX13-F1
#
_cell.length_a   1.000
_cell.length_b   1.000
_cell.length_c   1.000
_cell.angle_alpha   90.00
_cell.angle_beta   90.00
_cell.angle_gamma   90.00
#
_symmetry.space_group_name_H-M   'P 1'
#
loop_
_entity.id
_entity.type
_entity.pdbx_description
1 polymer ?
#
loop_
_entity_poly.entity_id
_entity_poly.type
_entity_poly.pdbx_seq_one_letter_code
_entity_poly.pdbx_strand_id
1 'polypeptide(L)'
;MSRVPLKVDLPTGKRAPRAYLCVYRQVIPSRESLLVDAMMSAAKHEDLSHLLPLYETGSAYDWGDDPSFFSAEFTQGSASHAGWGICRPNVRARLGKDDLVVFFCARRAARDEVTEYLFVGYGTIGERIDDRRRIWTESRLASYRKHLNVLVRFDAAGAMERYERFEPGHPHPLDWTRRAKSPYLIFNPSLSQFKAAEPLLVAVAAPGEKRETWLLDRRPKARRLHKLLFEDLGLTRGLRTSVSGFSHPPVNLGREMARKGTTADQLRERLARFL
;
A
#
# COMPACT_ATOMS: atom_id res chain seq x y z
N MET A 1 39.07 14.52 -18.07
CA MET A 1 38.69 13.11 -18.29
C MET A 1 37.30 12.88 -17.69
N SER A 2 36.29 12.76 -18.56
CA SER A 2 34.89 12.63 -18.16
C SER A 2 34.58 11.17 -17.82
N ARG A 3 34.12 10.88 -16.60
CA ARG A 3 33.69 9.53 -16.19
C ARG A 3 32.28 9.29 -16.71
N VAL A 4 32.18 8.53 -17.80
CA VAL A 4 30.91 7.96 -18.29
C VAL A 4 30.43 6.94 -17.25
N PRO A 5 29.19 7.00 -16.76
CA PRO A 5 28.68 5.98 -15.86
C PRO A 5 28.44 4.69 -16.64
N LEU A 6 29.06 3.60 -16.19
CA LEU A 6 28.81 2.24 -16.66
C LEU A 6 27.32 1.91 -16.52
N LYS A 7 26.60 1.87 -17.64
CA LYS A 7 25.35 1.13 -17.75
C LYS A 7 25.70 -0.34 -17.62
N VAL A 8 25.35 -0.93 -16.49
CA VAL A 8 25.32 -2.38 -16.36
C VAL A 8 24.00 -2.83 -16.95
N ASP A 9 24.00 -3.11 -18.25
CA ASP A 9 22.88 -3.75 -18.92
C ASP A 9 22.93 -5.25 -18.56
N LEU A 10 21.91 -5.72 -17.83
CA LEU A 10 21.75 -7.14 -17.53
C LEU A 10 21.47 -7.93 -18.83
N PRO A 11 21.84 -9.22 -18.95
CA PRO A 11 21.90 -9.96 -20.23
C PRO A 11 20.56 -10.29 -20.89
N THR A 12 19.47 -9.71 -20.41
CA THR A 12 18.17 -9.72 -21.08
C THR A 12 17.66 -8.29 -20.96
N GLY A 13 17.02 -7.73 -21.99
CA GLY A 13 16.45 -6.36 -21.94
C GLY A 13 15.39 -6.13 -20.83
N LYS A 14 15.30 -7.01 -19.82
CA LYS A 14 14.54 -6.84 -18.59
C LYS A 14 15.28 -5.89 -17.66
N ARG A 15 14.62 -4.76 -17.40
CA ARG A 15 15.02 -3.82 -16.35
C ARG A 15 15.12 -4.57 -15.02
N ALA A 16 16.15 -4.28 -14.22
CA ALA A 16 16.22 -4.75 -12.84
C ALA A 16 14.92 -4.37 -12.08
N PRO A 17 14.36 -5.30 -11.27
CA PRO A 17 13.19 -5.01 -10.44
C PRO A 17 13.46 -3.82 -9.53
N ARG A 18 12.53 -2.86 -9.51
CA ARG A 18 12.51 -1.78 -8.53
C ARG A 18 11.91 -2.31 -7.24
N ALA A 19 12.36 -1.74 -6.13
CA ALA A 19 11.79 -1.99 -4.82
C ALA A 19 11.48 -0.66 -4.14
N TYR A 20 10.33 -0.60 -3.47
CA TYR A 20 9.90 0.59 -2.74
C TYR A 20 9.40 0.24 -1.34
N LEU A 21 9.60 1.17 -0.40
CA LEU A 21 8.89 1.16 0.87
C LEU A 21 7.73 2.16 0.78
N CYS A 22 6.53 1.67 1.07
CA CYS A 22 5.30 2.45 1.09
C CYS A 22 4.74 2.50 2.51
N VAL A 23 4.45 3.70 2.98
CA VAL A 23 3.70 3.93 4.21
C VAL A 23 2.37 4.54 3.85
N TYR A 24 1.31 3.84 4.20
CA TYR A 24 -0.05 4.35 4.11
C TYR A 24 -0.59 4.77 5.46
N ARG A 25 -1.76 5.42 5.47
CA ARG A 25 -2.33 5.99 6.69
C ARG A 25 -3.71 5.42 6.91
N GLN A 26 -3.88 4.78 8.05
CA GLN A 26 -5.18 4.40 8.57
C GLN A 26 -5.55 5.45 9.61
N VAL A 27 -6.43 6.37 9.21
CA VAL A 27 -7.06 7.30 10.14
C VAL A 27 -8.39 6.69 10.49
N ILE A 28 -8.55 6.28 11.74
CA ILE A 28 -9.88 5.97 12.24
C ILE A 28 -10.63 7.31 12.26
N PRO A 29 -11.77 7.43 11.57
CA PRO A 29 -12.48 8.69 11.55
C PRO A 29 -12.84 9.11 12.97
N SER A 30 -12.28 10.24 13.41
CA SER A 30 -12.66 10.86 14.69
C SER A 30 -14.05 11.48 14.65
N ARG A 31 -14.72 11.45 13.48
CA ARG A 31 -16.04 12.02 13.27
C ARG A 31 -17.05 10.89 13.29
N GLU A 32 -17.93 10.92 14.27
CA GLU A 32 -19.13 10.08 14.37
C GLU A 32 -19.90 10.03 13.04
N SER A 33 -19.97 11.15 12.30
CA SER A 33 -20.61 11.20 10.98
C SER A 33 -20.01 10.23 9.96
N LEU A 34 -18.69 10.02 9.97
CA LEU A 34 -18.01 9.10 9.04
C LEU A 34 -18.26 7.64 9.43
N LEU A 35 -18.39 7.36 10.73
CA LEU A 35 -18.83 6.04 11.20
C LEU A 35 -20.30 5.80 10.83
N VAL A 36 -21.16 6.81 10.95
CA VAL A 36 -22.56 6.74 10.49
C VAL A 36 -22.63 6.52 8.98
N ASP A 37 -21.90 7.27 8.16
CA ASP A 37 -21.84 7.07 6.70
C ASP A 37 -21.29 5.67 6.35
N ALA A 38 -20.34 5.19 7.15
CA ALA A 38 -19.82 3.84 7.01
C ALA A 38 -20.87 2.78 7.31
N MET A 39 -21.62 2.94 8.41
CA MET A 39 -22.70 2.04 8.80
C MET A 39 -23.84 2.07 7.78
N MET A 40 -24.18 3.24 7.23
CA MET A 40 -25.18 3.40 6.18
C MET A 40 -24.72 2.76 4.86
N SER A 41 -23.42 2.80 4.56
CA SER A 41 -22.83 2.10 3.41
C SER A 41 -22.77 0.59 3.65
N ALA A 42 -22.43 0.15 4.87
CA ALA A 42 -22.42 -1.25 5.29
C ALA A 42 -23.81 -1.89 5.21
N ALA A 43 -24.88 -1.13 5.43
CA ALA A 43 -26.25 -1.61 5.20
C ALA A 43 -26.54 -1.97 3.73
N LYS A 44 -25.75 -1.44 2.77
CA LYS A 44 -25.89 -1.69 1.32
C LYS A 44 -24.82 -2.63 0.77
N HIS A 45 -23.78 -2.88 1.54
CA HIS A 45 -22.59 -3.61 1.12
C HIS A 45 -22.11 -4.51 2.25
N GLU A 46 -22.38 -5.81 2.10
CA GLU A 46 -22.04 -6.84 3.09
C GLU A 46 -20.57 -6.76 3.52
N ASP A 47 -19.64 -6.60 2.58
CA ASP A 47 -18.21 -6.53 2.88
C ASP A 47 -17.88 -5.37 3.84
N LEU A 48 -18.55 -4.23 3.73
CA LEU A 48 -18.31 -3.09 4.62
C LEU A 48 -18.78 -3.32 6.06
N SER A 49 -19.79 -4.18 6.29
CA SER A 49 -20.22 -4.53 7.65
C SER A 49 -19.18 -5.38 8.39
N HIS A 50 -18.43 -6.20 7.64
CA HIS A 50 -17.33 -7.00 8.18
C HIS A 50 -16.06 -6.18 8.41
N LEU A 51 -15.84 -5.11 7.64
CA LEU A 51 -14.66 -4.26 7.77
C LEU A 51 -14.66 -3.41 9.05
N LEU A 52 -15.82 -2.85 9.43
CA LEU A 52 -15.91 -1.88 10.53
C LEU A 52 -15.43 -2.41 11.89
N PRO A 53 -15.84 -3.61 12.35
CA PRO A 53 -15.36 -4.15 13.62
C PRO A 53 -13.84 -4.36 13.66
N LEU A 54 -13.19 -4.56 12.50
CA LEU A 54 -11.74 -4.83 12.42
C LEU A 54 -10.88 -3.59 12.72
N TYR A 55 -11.44 -2.39 12.75
CA TYR A 55 -10.69 -1.19 13.15
C TYR A 55 -10.44 -1.14 14.66
N GLU A 56 -11.37 -1.67 15.44
CA GLU A 56 -11.27 -1.72 16.90
C GLU A 56 -10.32 -2.82 17.37
N THR A 57 -10.15 -3.89 16.58
CA THR A 57 -9.22 -5.00 16.88
C THR A 57 -7.76 -4.66 16.60
N GLY A 58 -7.50 -3.50 15.98
CA GLY A 58 -6.17 -3.04 15.66
C GLY A 58 -5.58 -3.57 14.36
N SER A 59 -6.42 -4.03 13.44
CA SER A 59 -6.00 -4.34 12.07
C SER A 59 -5.43 -3.10 11.36
N ALA A 60 -4.69 -3.33 10.28
CA ALA A 60 -4.17 -2.33 9.36
C ALA A 60 -4.96 -2.29 8.03
N TYR A 61 -6.21 -2.74 8.00
CA TYR A 61 -7.07 -2.58 6.83
C TYR A 61 -7.39 -1.09 6.60
N ASP A 62 -7.34 -0.64 5.35
CA ASP A 62 -7.66 0.74 5.00
C ASP A 62 -9.11 0.91 4.50
N TRP A 63 -9.56 2.17 4.44
CA TRP A 63 -10.91 2.59 4.02
C TRP A 63 -11.10 2.61 2.49
N GLY A 64 -10.25 1.91 1.73
CA GLY A 64 -10.29 1.84 0.27
C GLY A 64 -9.23 2.64 -0.47
N ASP A 65 -8.35 3.36 0.24
CA ASP A 65 -7.29 4.20 -0.35
C ASP A 65 -6.01 3.41 -0.66
N ASP A 66 -5.69 2.43 0.18
CA ASP A 66 -4.41 1.73 0.15
C ASP A 66 -4.57 0.41 -0.62
N PRO A 67 -3.54 -0.46 -0.71
CA PRO A 67 -3.78 -1.72 -1.40
C PRO A 67 -4.91 -2.46 -0.69
N SER A 68 -5.85 -2.96 -1.47
CA SER A 68 -7.17 -3.41 -1.01
C SER A 68 -7.09 -4.76 -0.28
N PHE A 69 -6.33 -4.82 0.80
CA PHE A 69 -6.06 -6.02 1.58
C PHE A 69 -7.37 -6.61 2.11
N PHE A 70 -8.24 -5.76 2.66
CA PHE A 70 -9.54 -6.20 3.15
C PHE A 70 -10.39 -6.78 2.02
N SER A 71 -10.54 -6.06 0.89
CA SER A 71 -11.36 -6.54 -0.22
C SER A 71 -10.84 -7.86 -0.78
N ALA A 72 -9.53 -8.04 -0.85
CA ALA A 72 -8.92 -9.28 -1.31
C ALA A 72 -9.10 -10.43 -0.31
N GLU A 73 -8.97 -10.18 0.99
CA GLU A 73 -9.27 -11.17 2.02
C GLU A 73 -10.74 -11.60 1.94
N PHE A 74 -11.65 -10.63 1.90
CA PHE A 74 -13.09 -10.87 1.91
C PHE A 74 -13.60 -11.55 0.64
N THR A 75 -13.15 -11.10 -0.54
CA THR A 75 -13.69 -11.58 -1.83
C THR A 75 -12.88 -12.70 -2.47
N GLN A 76 -11.61 -12.86 -2.08
CA GLN A 76 -10.68 -13.82 -2.69
C GLN A 76 -9.99 -14.72 -1.64
N GLY A 77 -10.31 -14.58 -0.35
CA GLY A 77 -9.80 -15.42 0.73
C GLY A 77 -8.34 -15.16 1.12
N SER A 78 -7.69 -14.14 0.55
CA SER A 78 -6.32 -13.78 0.93
C SER A 78 -5.93 -12.37 0.48
N ALA A 79 -5.35 -11.60 1.39
CA ALA A 79 -4.77 -10.28 1.14
C ALA A 79 -3.65 -10.29 0.08
N SER A 80 -3.05 -11.45 -0.23
CA SER A 80 -2.06 -11.60 -1.30
C SER A 80 -2.62 -11.29 -2.70
N HIS A 81 -3.94 -11.33 -2.86
CA HIS A 81 -4.67 -10.93 -4.06
C HIS A 81 -5.00 -9.43 -4.12
N ALA A 82 -4.48 -8.61 -3.19
CA ALA A 82 -4.79 -7.18 -3.18
C ALA A 82 -4.44 -6.49 -4.50
N GLY A 83 -5.32 -5.58 -4.91
CA GLY A 83 -5.02 -4.61 -5.94
C GLY A 83 -4.64 -3.27 -5.32
N TRP A 84 -4.04 -2.37 -6.10
CA TRP A 84 -3.62 -1.05 -5.64
C TRP A 84 -3.98 0.01 -6.67
N GLY A 85 -5.05 0.74 -6.38
CA GLY A 85 -5.69 1.64 -7.35
C GLY A 85 -5.75 3.11 -6.98
N ILE A 86 -5.58 3.51 -5.71
CA ILE A 86 -5.86 4.89 -5.30
C ILE A 86 -4.59 5.60 -4.86
N CYS A 87 -4.04 5.24 -3.70
CA CYS A 87 -2.94 6.01 -3.11
C CYS A 87 -1.63 5.92 -3.92
N ARG A 88 -0.72 6.86 -3.65
CA ARG A 88 0.63 6.96 -4.25
C ARG A 88 0.66 6.80 -5.79
N PRO A 89 -0.12 7.58 -6.56
CA PRO A 89 -0.12 7.50 -8.02
C PRO A 89 1.29 7.66 -8.63
N ASN A 90 2.12 8.51 -8.03
CA ASN A 90 3.52 8.72 -8.42
C ASN A 90 4.42 7.47 -8.25
N VAL A 91 4.11 6.60 -7.29
CA VAL A 91 4.80 5.31 -7.10
C VAL A 91 4.25 4.30 -8.07
N ARG A 92 2.91 4.15 -8.15
CA ARG A 92 2.25 3.20 -9.05
C ARG A 92 2.66 3.40 -10.51
N ALA A 93 2.75 4.64 -10.95
CA ALA A 93 3.20 4.98 -12.31
C ALA A 93 4.62 4.45 -12.64
N ARG A 94 5.46 4.20 -11.65
CA ARG A 94 6.85 3.74 -11.82
C ARG A 94 7.02 2.23 -11.65
N LEU A 95 6.01 1.54 -11.15
CA LEU A 95 6.05 0.11 -10.88
C LEU A 95 5.58 -0.68 -12.10
N GLY A 96 6.22 -1.79 -12.38
CA GLY A 96 5.84 -2.78 -13.38
C GLY A 96 5.92 -4.19 -12.80
N LYS A 97 5.66 -5.19 -13.65
CA LYS A 97 5.74 -6.61 -13.28
C LYS A 97 7.09 -6.91 -12.59
N ASP A 98 7.03 -7.75 -11.57
CA ASP A 98 8.15 -8.24 -10.74
C ASP A 98 8.80 -7.17 -9.81
N ASP A 99 8.37 -5.90 -9.87
CA ASP A 99 8.79 -4.90 -8.89
C ASP A 99 8.21 -5.23 -7.50
N LEU A 100 8.93 -4.89 -6.43
CA LEU A 100 8.60 -5.18 -5.04
C LEU A 100 8.13 -3.92 -4.29
N VAL A 101 7.16 -4.07 -3.40
CA VAL A 101 6.73 -3.01 -2.50
C VAL A 101 6.61 -3.55 -1.08
N VAL A 102 7.25 -2.90 -0.13
CA VAL A 102 7.18 -3.21 1.31
C VAL A 102 6.20 -2.23 1.96
N PHE A 103 5.20 -2.74 2.66
CA PHE A 103 4.11 -1.95 3.20
C PHE A 103 4.16 -1.79 4.72
N PHE A 104 3.96 -0.54 5.14
CA PHE A 104 3.70 -0.17 6.51
C PHE A 104 2.39 0.62 6.58
N CYS A 105 1.62 0.39 7.64
CA CYS A 105 0.49 1.22 8.02
C CYS A 105 0.93 2.18 9.12
N ALA A 106 0.65 3.47 8.96
CA ALA A 106 0.70 4.45 10.03
C ALA A 106 -0.73 4.65 10.55
N ARG A 107 -1.05 3.97 11.65
CA ARG A 107 -2.36 3.99 12.29
C ARG A 107 -2.37 5.02 13.41
N ARG A 108 -3.48 5.76 13.50
CA ARG A 108 -3.78 6.62 14.66
C ARG A 108 -5.29 6.65 14.87
N ALA A 109 -5.72 6.62 16.13
CA ALA A 109 -7.14 6.73 16.45
C ALA A 109 -7.60 8.21 16.38
N ALA A 110 -6.85 9.14 16.97
CA ALA A 110 -7.10 10.58 16.85
C ALA A 110 -5.88 11.40 16.38
N ARG A 111 -6.09 12.71 16.15
CA ARG A 111 -5.04 13.63 15.65
C ARG A 111 -3.96 13.90 16.70
N ASP A 112 -4.38 13.96 17.95
CA ASP A 112 -3.63 14.24 19.17
C ASP A 112 -3.15 12.97 19.89
N GLU A 113 -3.32 11.81 19.25
CA GLU A 113 -2.84 10.53 19.76
C GLU A 113 -1.54 10.06 19.09
N VAL A 114 -0.91 9.08 19.75
CA VAL A 114 0.27 8.39 19.24
C VAL A 114 -0.04 7.75 17.90
N THR A 115 0.87 7.93 16.94
CA THR A 115 0.82 7.21 15.66
C THR A 115 1.63 5.92 15.77
N GLU A 116 0.98 4.79 15.58
CA GLU A 116 1.59 3.48 15.49
C GLU A 116 2.03 3.18 14.06
N TYR A 117 3.26 2.69 13.89
CA TYR A 117 3.77 2.22 12.61
C TYR A 117 3.82 0.70 12.63
N LEU A 118 3.03 0.10 11.77
CA LEU A 118 2.76 -1.33 11.70
C LEU A 118 3.35 -1.88 10.40
N PHE A 119 4.22 -2.86 10.47
CA PHE A 119 4.67 -3.61 9.30
C PHE A 119 3.57 -4.58 8.87
N VAL A 120 3.12 -4.42 7.63
CA VAL A 120 1.97 -5.15 7.06
C VAL A 120 2.44 -6.31 6.20
N GLY A 121 3.53 -6.14 5.47
CA GLY A 121 4.10 -7.17 4.62
C GLY A 121 4.71 -6.62 3.34
N TYR A 122 4.69 -7.42 2.29
CA TYR A 122 5.28 -7.08 1.01
C TYR A 122 4.47 -7.66 -0.16
N GLY A 123 4.48 -6.94 -1.28
CA GLY A 123 3.83 -7.33 -2.52
C GLY A 123 4.77 -7.25 -3.70
N THR A 124 4.79 -8.31 -4.51
CA THR A 124 5.43 -8.30 -5.82
C THR A 124 4.37 -8.01 -6.87
N ILE A 125 4.60 -7.04 -7.76
CA ILE A 125 3.62 -6.71 -8.81
C ILE A 125 3.50 -7.88 -9.79
N GLY A 126 2.31 -8.47 -9.88
CA GLY A 126 1.99 -9.53 -10.84
C GLY A 126 1.52 -8.97 -12.18
N GLU A 127 0.67 -7.94 -12.12
CA GLU A 127 0.11 -7.27 -13.29
C GLU A 127 -0.02 -5.77 -13.07
N ARG A 128 0.21 -5.01 -14.17
CA ARG A 128 -0.05 -3.58 -14.27
C ARG A 128 -1.17 -3.34 -15.28
N ILE A 129 -2.20 -2.63 -14.86
CA ILE A 129 -3.36 -2.28 -15.67
C ILE A 129 -3.34 -0.77 -15.90
N ASP A 130 -2.81 -0.35 -17.05
CA ASP A 130 -2.84 1.06 -17.46
C ASP A 130 -4.24 1.51 -17.89
N ASP A 131 -5.02 0.63 -18.52
CA ASP A 131 -6.43 0.86 -18.88
C ASP A 131 -7.39 0.13 -17.95
N ARG A 132 -8.04 0.86 -17.03
CA ARG A 132 -8.96 0.31 -16.04
C ARG A 132 -10.25 -0.28 -16.63
N ARG A 133 -10.59 -0.01 -17.89
CA ARG A 133 -11.74 -0.66 -18.55
C ARG A 133 -11.61 -2.18 -18.52
N ARG A 134 -10.38 -2.68 -18.59
CA ARG A 134 -10.04 -4.10 -18.52
C ARG A 134 -10.61 -4.79 -17.26
N ILE A 135 -10.65 -4.09 -16.11
CA ILE A 135 -11.23 -4.64 -14.88
C ILE A 135 -12.72 -4.97 -15.07
N TRP A 136 -13.43 -4.16 -15.86
CA TRP A 136 -14.87 -4.27 -16.10
C TRP A 136 -15.21 -5.19 -17.29
N THR A 137 -14.32 -5.30 -18.28
CA THR A 137 -14.56 -6.06 -19.51
C THR A 137 -13.95 -7.47 -19.49
N GLU A 138 -12.83 -7.68 -18.80
CA GLU A 138 -12.18 -9.00 -18.76
C GLU A 138 -12.72 -9.86 -17.61
N SER A 139 -13.13 -11.09 -17.93
CA SER A 139 -13.69 -12.04 -16.95
C SER A 139 -12.69 -12.41 -15.86
N ARG A 140 -11.42 -12.61 -16.21
CA ARG A 140 -10.34 -12.94 -15.25
C ARG A 140 -10.08 -11.86 -14.20
N LEU A 141 -10.52 -10.62 -14.45
CA LEU A 141 -10.37 -9.48 -13.53
C LEU A 141 -11.65 -9.19 -12.74
N ALA A 142 -12.70 -10.00 -12.90
CA ALA A 142 -14.01 -9.71 -12.34
C ALA A 142 -14.02 -9.64 -10.82
N SER A 143 -13.17 -10.39 -10.11
CA SER A 143 -13.06 -10.34 -8.65
C SER A 143 -12.66 -8.95 -8.15
N TYR A 144 -11.78 -8.27 -8.88
CA TYR A 144 -11.27 -6.94 -8.52
C TYR A 144 -12.32 -5.84 -8.60
N ARG A 145 -13.46 -6.04 -9.30
CA ARG A 145 -14.56 -5.05 -9.39
C ARG A 145 -15.17 -4.73 -8.02
N LYS A 146 -15.04 -5.66 -7.08
CA LYS A 146 -15.46 -5.52 -5.68
C LYS A 146 -14.34 -4.98 -4.78
N HIS A 147 -13.20 -4.56 -5.32
CA HIS A 147 -12.18 -3.90 -4.50
C HIS A 147 -12.57 -2.45 -4.24
N LEU A 148 -12.44 -2.01 -3.00
CA LEU A 148 -12.76 -0.63 -2.60
C LEU A 148 -11.95 0.41 -3.38
N ASN A 149 -10.75 0.03 -3.86
CA ASN A 149 -9.81 0.93 -4.50
C ASN A 149 -9.88 0.98 -6.04
N VAL A 150 -10.91 0.40 -6.67
CA VAL A 150 -11.11 0.49 -8.13
C VAL A 150 -11.44 1.91 -8.59
N LEU A 151 -12.15 2.68 -7.76
CA LEU A 151 -12.45 4.11 -7.89
C LEU A 151 -13.32 4.53 -9.10
N VAL A 152 -13.34 3.75 -10.18
CA VAL A 152 -14.01 4.12 -11.43
C VAL A 152 -14.73 2.95 -12.07
N ARG A 153 -15.85 3.25 -12.70
CA ARG A 153 -16.56 2.36 -13.64
C ARG A 153 -16.74 3.07 -14.98
N PHE A 154 -17.35 2.39 -15.93
CA PHE A 154 -17.61 2.93 -17.26
C PHE A 154 -19.07 2.75 -17.62
N ASP A 155 -19.68 3.80 -18.17
CA ASP A 155 -21.06 3.74 -18.67
C ASP A 155 -21.17 3.01 -20.02
N ALA A 156 -22.38 2.91 -20.56
CA ALA A 156 -22.62 2.24 -21.84
C ALA A 156 -21.96 2.94 -23.04
N ALA A 157 -21.68 4.25 -22.93
CA ALA A 157 -20.96 5.03 -23.93
C ALA A 157 -19.43 4.94 -23.76
N GLY A 158 -18.95 4.27 -22.71
CA GLY A 158 -17.54 4.15 -22.36
C GLY A 158 -16.97 5.35 -21.59
N ALA A 159 -17.80 6.29 -21.14
CA ALA A 159 -17.38 7.40 -20.30
C ALA A 159 -17.05 6.91 -18.89
N MET A 160 -15.97 7.45 -18.32
CA MET A 160 -15.50 7.08 -16.99
C MET A 160 -16.34 7.77 -15.91
N GLU A 161 -16.92 6.98 -15.02
CA GLU A 161 -17.72 7.45 -13.89
C GLU A 161 -17.01 7.16 -12.56
N ARG A 162 -17.20 8.03 -11.57
CA ARG A 162 -16.76 7.79 -10.18
C ARG A 162 -17.52 6.57 -9.64
N TYR A 163 -16.78 5.63 -9.07
CA TYR A 163 -17.31 4.41 -8.45
C TYR A 163 -16.60 4.15 -7.13
N GLU A 164 -17.17 4.70 -6.05
CA GLU A 164 -16.75 4.46 -4.68
C GLU A 164 -17.91 3.84 -3.93
N ARG A 165 -17.69 2.65 -3.36
CA ARG A 165 -18.70 1.95 -2.53
C ARG A 165 -18.74 2.49 -1.11
N PHE A 166 -17.80 3.36 -0.79
CA PHE A 166 -17.55 3.91 0.53
C PHE A 166 -17.23 5.41 0.38
N GLU A 167 -18.19 6.29 0.71
CA GLU A 167 -17.94 7.74 0.84
C GLU A 167 -17.56 8.07 2.29
N PRO A 168 -16.66 9.04 2.55
CA PRO A 168 -16.18 10.10 1.66
C PRO A 168 -14.64 10.12 1.60
N GLY A 169 -14.02 9.18 0.89
CA GLY A 169 -12.55 9.15 0.78
C GLY A 169 -11.97 10.35 0.01
N HIS A 170 -12.72 10.89 -0.95
CA HIS A 170 -12.23 11.90 -1.90
C HIS A 170 -13.26 12.99 -2.17
N PRO A 171 -13.45 13.95 -1.25
CA PRO A 171 -14.50 14.98 -1.35
C PRO A 171 -14.30 15.95 -2.53
N HIS A 172 -13.12 15.98 -3.15
CA HIS A 172 -12.86 16.88 -4.28
C HIS A 172 -13.15 16.17 -5.62
N PRO A 173 -14.04 16.71 -6.47
CA PRO A 173 -14.43 16.12 -7.77
C PRO A 173 -13.29 15.87 -8.77
N LEU A 174 -12.09 16.42 -8.54
CA LEU A 174 -10.93 16.31 -9.42
C LEU A 174 -9.87 15.33 -8.88
N ASP A 175 -9.98 14.91 -7.62
CA ASP A 175 -8.98 14.03 -6.99
C ASP A 175 -9.10 12.60 -7.54
N TRP A 176 -10.33 12.10 -7.71
CA TRP A 176 -10.54 10.74 -8.17
C TRP A 176 -10.06 10.52 -9.62
N THR A 177 -10.34 11.44 -10.54
CA THR A 177 -9.89 11.35 -11.94
C THR A 177 -8.36 11.35 -12.01
N ARG A 178 -7.69 12.19 -11.22
CA ARG A 178 -6.22 12.23 -11.17
C ARG A 178 -5.64 10.93 -10.63
N ARG A 179 -6.25 10.33 -9.61
CA ARG A 179 -5.83 9.04 -9.04
C ARG A 179 -6.07 7.88 -10.00
N ALA A 180 -7.16 7.94 -10.76
CA ALA A 180 -7.52 6.94 -11.77
C ALA A 180 -6.57 6.95 -12.98
N LYS A 181 -5.97 8.09 -13.35
CA LYS A 181 -4.94 8.20 -14.41
C LYS A 181 -3.70 7.35 -14.16
N SER A 182 -3.44 6.97 -12.91
CA SER A 182 -2.32 6.08 -12.60
C SER A 182 -2.76 4.60 -12.64
N PRO A 183 -1.84 3.69 -13.04
CA PRO A 183 -2.17 2.29 -13.31
C PRO A 183 -2.72 1.58 -12.07
N TYR A 184 -3.72 0.75 -12.25
CA TYR A 184 -4.14 -0.19 -11.23
C TYR A 184 -3.14 -1.34 -11.19
N LEU A 185 -2.56 -1.62 -10.03
CA LEU A 185 -1.60 -2.71 -9.87
C LEU A 185 -2.26 -3.89 -9.19
N ILE A 186 -1.90 -5.10 -9.59
CA ILE A 186 -2.33 -6.34 -8.96
C ILE A 186 -1.08 -7.07 -8.47
N PHE A 187 -1.08 -7.52 -7.22
CA PHE A 187 0.03 -8.30 -6.69
C PHE A 187 -0.01 -9.75 -7.18
N ASN A 188 1.17 -10.34 -7.33
CA ASN A 188 1.31 -11.77 -7.57
C ASN A 188 1.11 -12.52 -6.24
N PRO A 189 0.04 -13.32 -6.08
CA PRO A 189 -0.25 -13.97 -4.81
C PRO A 189 0.82 -14.97 -4.37
N SER A 190 1.56 -15.60 -5.29
CA SER A 190 2.63 -16.55 -4.94
C SER A 190 3.92 -15.88 -4.46
N LEU A 191 4.08 -14.58 -4.70
CA LEU A 191 5.27 -13.80 -4.36
C LEU A 191 4.95 -12.62 -3.43
N SER A 192 3.77 -12.63 -2.81
CA SER A 192 3.29 -11.56 -1.95
C SER A 192 2.74 -12.15 -0.66
N GLN A 193 2.99 -11.47 0.45
CA GLN A 193 2.54 -11.91 1.75
C GLN A 193 2.20 -10.69 2.59
N PHE A 194 1.00 -10.69 3.17
CA PHE A 194 0.51 -9.59 3.99
C PHE A 194 -0.18 -10.15 5.24
N LYS A 195 0.02 -9.48 6.37
CA LYS A 195 -0.68 -9.73 7.64
C LYS A 195 -1.34 -8.44 8.10
N ALA A 196 -2.32 -7.96 7.33
CA ALA A 196 -3.04 -6.73 7.66
C ALA A 196 -4.00 -6.90 8.84
N ALA A 197 -4.55 -8.09 9.09
CA ALA A 197 -5.35 -8.36 10.29
C ALA A 197 -4.52 -8.27 11.59
N GLU A 198 -3.30 -8.79 11.57
CA GLU A 198 -2.40 -8.86 12.73
C GLU A 198 -0.99 -8.34 12.37
N PRO A 199 -0.86 -7.02 12.13
CA PRO A 199 0.40 -6.46 11.66
C PRO A 199 1.41 -6.33 12.79
N LEU A 200 2.70 -6.29 12.46
CA LEU A 200 3.76 -6.16 13.45
C LEU A 200 3.98 -4.68 13.83
N LEU A 201 3.70 -4.29 15.07
CA LEU A 201 4.09 -2.97 15.57
C LEU A 201 5.62 -2.82 15.63
N VAL A 202 6.16 -1.80 14.94
CA VAL A 202 7.62 -1.59 14.79
C VAL A 202 8.12 -0.26 15.33
N ALA A 203 7.31 0.80 15.26
CA ALA A 203 7.69 2.14 15.68
C ALA A 203 6.46 2.93 16.14
N VAL A 204 6.70 4.01 16.88
CA VAL A 204 5.67 4.95 17.33
C VAL A 204 6.11 6.38 17.09
N ALA A 205 5.19 7.30 16.82
CA ALA A 205 5.47 8.74 16.86
C ALA A 205 4.52 9.41 17.85
N ALA A 206 5.08 10.22 18.76
CA ALA A 206 4.27 11.01 19.67
C ALA A 206 3.40 12.03 18.90
N PRO A 207 2.31 12.54 19.49
CA PRO A 207 1.47 13.55 18.86
C PRO A 207 2.29 14.75 18.36
N GLY A 208 2.09 15.14 17.10
CA GLY A 208 2.82 16.26 16.49
C GLY A 208 4.24 15.96 16.00
N GLU A 209 4.82 14.81 16.37
CA GLU A 209 6.16 14.44 15.93
C GLU A 209 6.20 14.09 14.43
N LYS A 210 7.28 14.53 13.77
CA LYS A 210 7.50 14.27 12.34
C LYS A 210 8.26 12.97 12.07
N ARG A 211 8.86 12.40 13.12
CA ARG A 211 9.69 11.20 13.03
C ARG A 211 9.18 10.16 14.01
N GLU A 212 9.20 8.92 13.54
CA GLU A 212 8.93 7.77 14.38
C GLU A 212 10.17 7.34 15.18
N THR A 213 9.93 6.81 16.37
CA THR A 213 10.90 6.12 17.23
C THR A 213 10.69 4.62 17.09
N TRP A 214 11.70 3.93 16.59
CA TRP A 214 11.66 2.47 16.44
C TRP A 214 11.78 1.75 17.79
N LEU A 215 10.96 0.72 17.98
CA LEU A 215 10.89 -0.04 19.23
C LEU A 215 11.99 -1.12 19.30
N LEU A 216 13.24 -0.74 19.04
CA LEU A 216 14.37 -1.67 18.84
C LEU A 216 14.71 -2.48 20.09
N ASP A 217 14.61 -1.89 21.29
CA ASP A 217 14.93 -2.55 22.56
C ASP A 217 13.80 -3.43 23.08
N ARG A 218 12.56 -3.06 22.75
CA ARG A 218 11.36 -3.74 23.25
C ARG A 218 10.86 -4.84 22.32
N ARG A 219 11.24 -4.82 21.04
CA ARG A 219 10.71 -5.73 20.01
C ARG A 219 11.83 -6.29 19.13
N PRO A 220 12.32 -7.52 19.40
CA PRO A 220 13.38 -8.15 18.60
C PRO A 220 13.07 -8.29 17.11
N LYS A 221 11.80 -8.57 16.76
CA LYS A 221 11.36 -8.58 15.34
C LYS A 221 11.47 -7.18 14.71
N ALA A 222 11.10 -6.12 15.41
CA ALA A 222 11.24 -4.75 14.91
C ALA A 222 12.71 -4.37 14.70
N ARG A 223 13.61 -4.75 15.63
CA ARG A 223 15.05 -4.55 15.48
C ARG A 223 15.61 -5.22 14.23
N ARG A 224 15.29 -6.50 14.02
CA ARG A 224 15.76 -7.24 12.84
C ARG A 224 15.21 -6.66 11.54
N LEU A 225 13.97 -6.16 11.54
CA LEU A 225 13.36 -5.53 10.37
C LEU A 225 13.99 -4.16 10.08
N HIS A 226 14.22 -3.36 11.12
CA HIS A 226 14.95 -2.09 11.00
C HIS A 226 16.34 -2.33 10.40
N LYS A 227 17.08 -3.29 10.93
CA LYS A 227 18.39 -3.67 10.42
C LYS A 227 18.33 -4.06 8.94
N LEU A 228 17.40 -4.93 8.56
CA LEU A 228 17.22 -5.39 7.18
C LEU A 228 16.96 -4.24 6.21
N LEU A 229 16.01 -3.35 6.54
CA LEU A 229 15.51 -2.35 5.60
C LEU A 229 16.31 -1.05 5.64
N PHE A 230 16.84 -0.66 6.80
CA PHE A 230 17.46 0.65 7.00
C PHE A 230 18.97 0.56 7.16
N GLU A 231 19.48 -0.28 8.06
CA GLU A 231 20.93 -0.35 8.31
C GLU A 231 21.67 -1.06 7.17
N ASP A 232 21.24 -2.27 6.82
CA ASP A 232 21.92 -3.11 5.82
C ASP A 232 21.88 -2.45 4.42
N LEU A 233 20.75 -1.85 4.06
CA LEU A 233 20.59 -1.07 2.84
C LEU A 233 21.21 0.34 2.94
N GLY A 234 21.44 0.86 4.15
CA GLY A 234 21.99 2.19 4.38
C GLY A 234 21.01 3.33 4.09
N LEU A 235 19.71 3.12 4.36
CA LEU A 235 18.72 4.19 4.33
C LEU A 235 18.94 5.13 5.53
N THR A 236 19.12 6.42 5.24
CA THR A 236 19.32 7.46 6.26
C THR A 236 18.03 8.15 6.71
N ARG A 237 16.89 7.76 6.13
CA ARG A 237 15.57 8.28 6.46
C ARG A 237 14.68 7.19 7.04
N GLY A 238 13.79 7.57 7.95
CA GLY A 238 12.73 6.71 8.47
C GLY A 238 11.52 6.57 7.54
N LEU A 239 10.47 5.96 8.09
CA LEU A 239 9.17 5.68 7.46
C LEU A 239 8.46 6.97 7.03
N ARG A 240 8.52 8.04 7.85
CA ARG A 240 7.94 9.39 7.62
C ARG A 240 6.50 9.37 7.08
N THR A 241 5.53 9.74 7.92
CA THR A 241 4.21 10.18 7.46
C THR A 241 4.07 11.69 7.52
N SER A 242 3.22 12.30 6.69
CA SER A 242 2.92 13.74 6.81
C SER A 242 1.57 13.90 7.49
N VAL A 243 1.53 14.77 8.51
CA VAL A 243 0.27 15.15 9.16
C VAL A 243 -0.59 16.01 8.22
N SER A 244 0.06 16.76 7.32
CA SER A 244 -0.52 17.76 6.42
C SER A 244 -1.12 17.21 5.12
N GLY A 245 -1.15 15.88 4.91
CA GLY A 245 -1.67 15.29 3.67
C GLY A 245 -0.74 15.41 2.44
N PHE A 246 0.42 16.07 2.56
CA PHE A 246 1.40 16.14 1.48
C PHE A 246 2.13 14.80 1.31
N SER A 247 2.12 14.25 0.10
CA SER A 247 2.83 13.00 -0.19
C SER A 247 4.34 13.17 0.01
N HIS A 248 4.92 12.48 0.99
CA HIS A 248 6.38 12.41 1.11
C HIS A 248 7.00 11.74 -0.13
N PRO A 249 8.26 12.09 -0.49
CA PRO A 249 8.99 11.38 -1.52
C PRO A 249 9.03 9.88 -1.20
N PRO A 250 8.78 9.01 -2.20
CA PRO A 250 8.79 7.57 -1.98
C PRO A 250 10.19 7.10 -1.60
N VAL A 251 10.26 6.07 -0.76
CA VAL A 251 11.52 5.44 -0.38
C VAL A 251 11.84 4.38 -1.43
N ASN A 252 12.73 4.71 -2.36
CA ASN A 252 13.20 3.78 -3.38
C ASN A 252 14.33 2.92 -2.80
N LEU A 253 14.03 1.64 -2.56
CA LEU A 253 14.99 0.66 -2.08
C LEU A 253 15.91 0.16 -3.19
N GLY A 254 15.46 0.22 -4.45
CA GLY A 254 16.19 -0.33 -5.61
C GLY A 254 17.59 0.24 -5.79
N ARG A 255 17.79 1.54 -5.52
CA ARG A 255 19.13 2.16 -5.59
C ARG A 255 20.07 1.57 -4.54
N GLU A 256 19.58 1.44 -3.30
CA GLU A 256 20.37 0.93 -2.20
C GLU A 256 20.62 -0.58 -2.30
N MET A 257 19.61 -1.33 -2.74
CA MET A 257 19.72 -2.74 -3.06
C MET A 257 20.79 -3.00 -4.13
N ALA A 258 20.81 -2.22 -5.21
CA ALA A 258 21.83 -2.32 -6.24
C ALA A 258 23.24 -2.03 -5.68
N ARG A 259 23.38 -1.00 -4.83
CA ARG A 259 24.65 -0.67 -4.16
C ARG A 259 25.14 -1.79 -3.24
N LYS A 260 24.22 -2.57 -2.67
CA LYS A 260 24.51 -3.66 -1.72
C LYS A 260 24.50 -5.05 -2.36
N GLY A 261 24.29 -5.16 -3.67
CA GLY A 261 24.18 -6.44 -4.37
C GLY A 261 23.00 -7.30 -3.88
N THR A 262 21.95 -6.69 -3.32
CA THR A 262 20.76 -7.41 -2.84
C THR A 262 19.69 -7.45 -3.93
N THR A 263 19.16 -8.64 -4.24
CA THR A 263 18.06 -8.80 -5.21
C THR A 263 16.68 -8.66 -4.55
N ALA A 264 15.64 -8.43 -5.35
CA ALA A 264 14.26 -8.42 -4.85
C ALA A 264 13.84 -9.76 -4.24
N ASP A 265 14.30 -10.87 -4.83
CA ASP A 265 14.03 -12.22 -4.31
C ASP A 265 14.70 -12.45 -2.95
N GLN A 266 15.97 -12.08 -2.81
CA GLN A 266 16.68 -12.16 -1.52
C GLN A 266 16.00 -11.30 -0.45
N LEU A 267 15.55 -10.09 -0.81
CA LEU A 267 14.83 -9.23 0.12
C LEU A 267 13.48 -9.86 0.50
N ARG A 268 12.75 -10.44 -0.46
CA ARG A 268 11.48 -11.13 -0.24
C ARG A 268 11.63 -12.30 0.73
N GLU A 269 12.59 -13.19 0.51
CA GLU A 269 12.87 -14.34 1.38
C GLU A 269 13.21 -13.91 2.82
N ARG A 270 13.94 -12.81 2.98
CA ARG A 270 14.25 -12.25 4.29
C ARG A 270 13.02 -11.62 4.95
N LEU A 271 12.17 -10.93 4.19
CA LEU A 271 10.93 -10.31 4.67
C LEU A 271 9.88 -11.34 5.09
N ALA A 272 9.81 -12.49 4.43
CA ALA A 272 8.89 -13.58 4.79
C ALA A 272 9.03 -14.03 6.25
N ARG A 273 10.22 -13.90 6.85
CA ARG A 273 10.50 -14.28 8.25
C ARG A 273 9.84 -13.36 9.30
N PHE A 274 9.22 -12.27 8.88
CA PHE A 274 8.55 -11.30 9.75
C PHE A 274 7.04 -11.47 9.78
N LEU A 275 6.49 -12.24 8.84
CA LEU A 275 5.06 -12.52 8.69
C LEU A 275 4.79 -13.94 9.17
#